data_AF-A0A2G8HZ36-F1
#
_entry.id   AF-A0A2G8HZ36-F1
#
_cell.length_a   1.000
_cell.length_b   1.000
_cell.length_c   1.000
_cell.angle_alpha   90.00
_cell.angle_beta   90.00
_cell.angle_gamma   90.00
#
_symmetry.space_group_name_H-M   'P 1'
#
loop_
_entity.id
_entity.type
_entity.pdbx_description
1 polymer ?
#
loop_
_entity_poly.entity_id
_entity_poly.type
_entity_poly.pdbx_seq_one_letter_code
_entity_poly.pdbx_strand_id
1 'polypeptide(L)'
;MKIFAIVILILSTPLSYAQKAPLLKKLKCSDAVFKAISSLGEPKEWRKSLDGSVSTDFESGGKVQVDAGADKSLITSIQNGVNLKLEFSAPDCKMKVLKISSSHGGFLDRDLDQLLKKEKMGVIYLWSPHMSLSVYELVEMKKYLSSLKISVTILLDLNADIDLANKSIQKFDLPLDYLKRMNSRKLEAFGATIHYPSTIFYKDGELIKRVPGFNGKKSLQDLIKKHLGVTL
;
A
#
# COMPACT_ATOMS: atom_id res chain seq x y z
N MET A 1 -4.94 -14.91 52.90
CA MET A 1 -4.43 -15.86 51.89
C MET A 1 -4.26 -15.12 50.57
N LYS A 2 -3.02 -15.00 50.08
CA LYS A 2 -2.68 -14.29 48.84
C LYS A 2 -2.64 -15.31 47.69
N ILE A 3 -3.49 -15.16 46.68
CA ILE A 3 -3.45 -15.96 45.46
C ILE A 3 -2.67 -15.17 44.41
N PHE A 4 -1.47 -15.65 44.09
CA PHE A 4 -0.66 -15.18 42.98
C PHE A 4 -1.26 -15.72 41.67
N ALA A 5 -1.83 -14.85 40.85
CA ALA A 5 -2.17 -15.17 39.46
C ALA A 5 -0.93 -14.93 38.59
N ILE A 6 -0.31 -16.02 38.15
CA ILE A 6 0.80 -16.03 37.20
C ILE A 6 0.22 -15.71 35.82
N VAL A 7 0.44 -14.49 35.34
CA VAL A 7 0.18 -14.09 33.94
C VAL A 7 1.33 -14.64 33.10
N ILE A 8 1.09 -15.76 32.43
CA ILE A 8 1.96 -16.29 31.38
C ILE A 8 1.77 -15.38 30.16
N LEU A 9 2.64 -14.37 30.05
CA LEU A 9 2.85 -13.66 28.79
C LEU A 9 3.48 -14.66 27.81
N ILE A 10 2.65 -15.23 26.95
CA ILE A 10 3.11 -15.93 25.74
C ILE A 10 3.68 -14.85 24.83
N LEU A 11 4.98 -14.59 24.99
CA LEU A 11 5.81 -13.95 23.97
C LEU A 11 5.82 -14.90 22.76
N SER A 12 4.80 -14.81 21.91
CA SER A 12 4.84 -15.36 20.56
C SER A 12 5.84 -14.53 19.76
N THR A 13 7.12 -14.79 19.99
CA THR A 13 8.17 -14.41 19.05
C THR A 13 7.81 -15.01 17.68
N PRO A 14 8.05 -14.31 16.57
CA PRO A 14 7.87 -14.88 15.23
C PRO A 14 9.00 -15.88 14.92
N LEU A 15 9.20 -16.87 15.79
CA LEU A 15 10.04 -18.03 15.53
C LEU A 15 9.23 -19.01 14.66
N SER A 16 9.12 -18.73 13.37
CA SER A 16 8.79 -19.75 12.37
C SER A 16 9.11 -19.37 10.93
N TYR A 17 9.60 -18.16 10.62
CA TYR A 17 9.92 -17.83 9.23
C TYR A 17 11.26 -18.41 8.77
N ALA A 18 12.24 -18.49 9.67
CA ALA A 18 13.59 -18.97 9.37
C ALA A 18 13.68 -20.47 9.00
N GLN A 19 12.66 -21.28 9.31
CA GLN A 19 12.63 -22.70 8.95
C GLN A 19 12.03 -23.00 7.57
N LYS A 20 11.35 -22.05 6.92
CA LYS A 20 10.53 -22.34 5.72
C LYS A 20 11.22 -22.20 4.35
N ALA A 21 12.50 -21.81 4.26
CA ALA A 21 13.19 -21.84 2.98
C ALA A 21 14.72 -22.06 3.11
N PRO A 22 15.19 -23.32 3.19
CA PRO A 22 16.61 -23.66 3.02
C PRO A 22 17.22 -23.06 1.73
N LEU A 23 16.37 -22.79 0.75
CA LEU A 23 16.68 -22.24 -0.57
C LEU A 23 17.21 -20.80 -0.55
N LEU A 24 16.93 -20.02 0.50
CA LEU A 24 17.24 -18.59 0.57
C LEU A 24 18.49 -18.25 1.38
N LYS A 25 19.20 -19.26 1.92
CA LYS A 25 20.46 -19.07 2.67
C LYS A 25 21.60 -18.44 1.85
N LYS A 26 21.47 -18.42 0.52
CA LYS A 26 22.45 -17.83 -0.40
C LYS A 26 22.11 -16.38 -0.80
N LEU A 27 21.00 -15.81 -0.31
CA LEU A 27 20.64 -14.44 -0.64
C LEU A 27 21.65 -13.44 -0.07
N LYS A 28 22.14 -12.55 -0.95
CA LYS A 28 22.79 -11.33 -0.49
C LYS A 28 21.74 -10.42 0.14
N CYS A 29 22.11 -9.75 1.24
CA CYS A 29 21.22 -8.83 1.93
C CYS A 29 19.92 -9.48 2.39
N SER A 30 19.99 -10.71 2.90
CA SER A 30 18.82 -11.53 3.28
C SER A 30 17.81 -10.76 4.13
N ASP A 31 18.27 -10.03 5.14
CA ASP A 31 17.39 -9.33 6.07
C ASP A 31 16.62 -8.21 5.38
N ALA A 32 17.29 -7.44 4.51
CA ALA A 32 16.66 -6.38 3.73
C ALA A 32 15.66 -6.95 2.71
N VAL A 33 16.03 -8.07 2.07
CA VAL A 33 15.16 -8.79 1.12
C VAL A 33 13.90 -9.30 1.81
N PHE A 34 14.03 -9.98 2.95
CA PHE A 34 12.89 -10.50 3.70
C PHE A 34 12.00 -9.39 4.25
N LYS A 35 12.61 -8.30 4.73
CA LYS A 35 11.85 -7.12 5.16
C LYS A 35 11.03 -6.54 4.01
N ALA A 36 11.62 -6.40 2.81
CA ALA A 36 10.90 -5.93 1.64
C ALA A 36 9.76 -6.88 1.25
N ILE A 37 9.98 -8.20 1.22
CA ILE A 37 8.93 -9.19 0.92
C ILE A 37 7.77 -9.09 1.92
N SER A 38 8.07 -8.99 3.22
CA SER A 38 7.04 -8.87 4.26
C SER A 38 6.22 -7.59 4.15
N SER A 39 6.81 -6.50 3.64
CA SER A 39 6.10 -5.25 3.39
C SER A 39 5.21 -5.31 2.14
N LEU A 40 5.47 -6.27 1.24
CA LEU A 40 4.62 -6.51 0.06
C LEU A 40 3.44 -7.43 0.40
N GLY A 41 3.58 -8.35 1.36
CA GLY A 41 2.48 -9.18 1.84
C GLY A 41 2.96 -10.43 2.56
N GLU A 42 2.00 -11.26 3.01
CA GLU A 42 2.27 -12.54 3.66
C GLU A 42 2.44 -13.66 2.61
N PRO A 43 3.62 -14.29 2.51
CA PRO A 43 3.85 -15.33 1.52
C PRO A 43 3.28 -16.70 1.95
N LYS A 44 2.70 -17.44 1.00
CA LYS A 44 2.10 -18.77 1.19
C LYS A 44 3.13 -19.89 1.29
N GLU A 45 3.56 -20.39 0.13
CA GLU A 45 4.43 -21.55 -0.01
C GLU A 45 5.51 -21.24 -1.05
N TRP A 46 6.77 -21.44 -0.66
CA TRP A 46 7.92 -21.17 -1.51
C TRP A 46 8.18 -22.33 -2.49
N ARG A 47 8.32 -21.99 -3.77
CA ARG A 47 8.59 -22.91 -4.88
C ARG A 47 9.88 -22.52 -5.57
N LYS A 48 10.73 -23.52 -5.85
CA LYS A 48 11.96 -23.34 -6.62
C LYS A 48 11.66 -23.50 -8.11
N SER A 49 12.13 -22.56 -8.92
CA SER A 49 12.08 -22.63 -10.39
C SER A 49 13.31 -23.33 -10.96
N LEU A 50 13.22 -23.74 -12.23
CA LEU A 50 14.32 -24.39 -12.96
C LEU A 50 15.55 -23.49 -13.14
N ASP A 51 15.34 -22.18 -13.24
CA ASP A 51 16.39 -21.15 -13.35
C ASP A 51 17.09 -20.84 -12.00
N GLY A 52 16.72 -21.54 -10.93
CA GLY A 52 17.26 -21.34 -9.59
C GLY A 52 16.61 -20.21 -8.80
N SER A 53 15.66 -19.49 -9.40
CA SER A 53 14.83 -18.52 -8.67
C SER A 53 13.89 -19.21 -7.69
N VAL A 54 13.42 -18.45 -6.70
CA VAL A 54 12.46 -18.94 -5.71
C VAL A 54 11.26 -18.00 -5.72
N SER A 55 10.05 -18.54 -5.79
CA SER A 55 8.83 -17.74 -5.87
C SER A 55 7.74 -18.24 -4.94
N THR A 56 6.78 -17.38 -4.64
CA THR A 56 5.65 -17.68 -3.75
C THR A 56 4.50 -16.73 -4.09
N ASP A 57 3.28 -17.22 -3.89
CA ASP A 57 2.08 -16.39 -3.96
C ASP A 57 1.82 -15.72 -2.62
N PHE A 58 1.19 -14.55 -2.62
CA PHE A 58 0.76 -13.89 -1.39
C PHE A 58 -0.66 -14.30 -0.98
N GLU A 59 -0.95 -14.27 0.31
CA GLU A 59 -2.31 -14.49 0.86
C GLU A 59 -3.33 -13.51 0.27
N SER A 60 -2.95 -12.24 0.13
CA SER A 60 -3.76 -11.18 -0.48
C SER A 60 -3.84 -11.23 -2.01
N GLY A 61 -3.16 -12.18 -2.65
CA GLY A 61 -3.08 -12.31 -4.10
C GLY A 61 -1.85 -11.62 -4.72
N GLY A 62 -1.46 -12.11 -5.89
CA GLY A 62 -0.19 -11.76 -6.54
C GLY A 62 0.94 -12.70 -6.16
N LYS A 63 2.13 -12.46 -6.74
CA LYS A 63 3.29 -13.33 -6.66
C LYS A 63 4.57 -12.52 -6.43
N VAL A 64 5.50 -13.07 -5.66
CA VAL A 64 6.89 -12.59 -5.60
C VAL A 64 7.83 -13.69 -6.08
N GLN A 65 8.86 -13.28 -6.79
CA GLN A 65 10.00 -14.07 -7.20
C GLN A 65 11.27 -13.40 -6.69
N VAL A 66 12.21 -14.21 -6.21
CA VAL A 66 13.51 -13.80 -5.71
C VAL A 66 14.59 -14.53 -6.48
N ASP A 67 15.49 -13.76 -7.09
CA ASP A 67 16.65 -14.27 -7.82
C ASP A 67 17.92 -13.96 -7.00
N ALA A 68 18.66 -15.00 -6.62
CA ALA A 68 19.92 -14.87 -5.90
C ALA A 68 21.11 -14.81 -6.88
N GLY A 69 21.70 -13.63 -7.04
CA GLY A 69 22.94 -13.42 -7.80
C GLY A 69 24.19 -13.55 -6.93
N ALA A 70 25.36 -13.46 -7.57
CA ALA A 70 26.66 -13.56 -6.88
C ALA A 70 26.93 -12.37 -5.95
N ASP A 71 26.53 -11.17 -6.38
CA ASP A 71 26.80 -9.87 -5.76
C ASP A 71 25.52 -9.15 -5.28
N LYS A 72 24.36 -9.60 -5.75
CA LYS A 72 23.07 -8.96 -5.50
C LYS A 72 21.91 -9.93 -5.41
N SER A 73 20.83 -9.48 -4.80
CA SER A 73 19.53 -10.15 -4.80
C SER A 73 18.53 -9.30 -5.56
N LEU A 74 17.74 -9.93 -6.43
CA LEU A 74 16.65 -9.28 -7.15
C LEU A 74 15.32 -9.80 -6.62
N ILE A 75 14.36 -8.89 -6.44
CA ILE A 75 12.98 -9.23 -6.13
C ILE A 75 12.14 -8.75 -7.30
N THR A 76 11.34 -9.63 -7.88
CA THR A 76 10.30 -9.28 -8.84
C THR A 76 8.95 -9.63 -8.22
N SER A 77 8.07 -8.64 -8.02
CA SER A 77 6.73 -8.81 -7.48
C SER A 77 5.70 -8.36 -8.48
N ILE A 78 4.67 -9.18 -8.71
CA ILE A 78 3.49 -8.81 -9.48
C ILE A 78 2.29 -8.91 -8.55
N GLN A 79 1.75 -7.76 -8.14
CA GLN A 79 0.58 -7.68 -7.27
C GLN A 79 -0.36 -6.62 -7.77
N ASN A 80 -1.66 -6.93 -7.81
CA ASN A 80 -2.70 -5.97 -8.19
C ASN A 80 -2.39 -5.24 -9.51
N GLY A 81 -1.77 -5.96 -10.46
CA GLY A 81 -1.29 -5.49 -11.75
C GLY A 81 -0.12 -4.49 -11.72
N VAL A 82 0.50 -4.26 -10.57
CA VAL A 82 1.79 -3.58 -10.42
C VAL A 82 2.90 -4.62 -10.52
N ASN A 83 3.84 -4.42 -11.45
CA ASN A 83 5.08 -5.16 -11.56
C ASN A 83 6.20 -4.31 -10.95
N LEU A 84 6.76 -4.78 -9.85
CA LEU A 84 7.82 -4.18 -9.08
C LEU A 84 9.09 -5.03 -9.23
N LYS A 85 10.21 -4.39 -9.58
CA LYS A 85 11.53 -5.00 -9.56
C LYS A 85 12.46 -4.22 -8.64
N LEU A 86 12.96 -4.88 -7.60
CA LEU A 86 13.90 -4.34 -6.62
C LEU A 86 15.26 -5.04 -6.74
N GLU A 87 16.32 -4.32 -6.43
CA GLU A 87 17.68 -4.82 -6.32
C GLU A 87 18.25 -4.47 -4.94
N PHE A 88 18.98 -5.43 -4.36
CA PHE A 88 19.71 -5.29 -3.11
C PHE A 88 21.14 -5.76 -3.35
N SER A 89 22.10 -4.85 -3.22
CA SER A 89 23.52 -5.13 -3.51
C SER A 89 24.37 -4.89 -2.27
N ALA A 90 25.40 -5.71 -2.08
CA ALA A 90 26.40 -5.47 -1.05
C ALA A 90 27.32 -4.28 -1.44
N PRO A 91 27.93 -3.57 -0.47
CA PRO A 91 27.94 -3.85 0.97
C PRO A 91 26.80 -3.20 1.76
N ASP A 92 26.13 -2.17 1.23
CA ASP A 92 25.18 -1.35 1.99
C ASP A 92 23.77 -1.95 2.07
N CYS A 93 23.47 -2.94 1.21
CA CYS A 93 22.20 -3.63 1.16
C CYS A 93 20.99 -2.69 1.01
N LYS A 94 21.21 -1.53 0.40
CA LYS A 94 20.14 -0.57 0.15
C LYS A 94 19.25 -1.07 -0.99
N MET A 95 17.95 -0.95 -0.77
CA MET A 95 16.96 -1.22 -1.79
C MET A 95 17.10 -0.20 -2.92
N LYS A 96 17.31 -0.68 -4.14
CA LYS A 96 17.21 0.09 -5.37
C LYS A 96 16.00 -0.37 -6.15
N VAL A 97 15.10 0.55 -6.45
CA VAL A 97 13.96 0.28 -7.33
C VAL A 97 14.48 0.27 -8.78
N LEU A 98 14.44 -0.89 -9.44
CA LEU A 98 14.86 -1.03 -10.83
C LEU A 98 13.72 -0.75 -11.82
N LYS A 99 12.51 -1.19 -11.48
CA LYS A 99 11.34 -1.01 -12.34
C LYS A 99 10.07 -1.00 -11.50
N ILE A 100 9.18 -0.07 -11.80
CA ILE A 100 7.78 -0.12 -11.37
C ILE A 100 6.94 0.13 -12.61
N SER A 101 6.18 -0.87 -13.03
CA SER A 101 5.27 -0.74 -14.15
C SER A 101 3.91 -1.32 -13.80
N SER A 102 2.84 -0.54 -13.98
CA SER A 102 1.49 -1.07 -13.95
C SER A 102 1.20 -1.70 -15.31
N SER A 103 0.75 -2.96 -15.31
CA SER A 103 0.42 -3.74 -16.50
C SER A 103 -1.09 -3.90 -16.68
N HIS A 104 -1.90 -2.89 -16.31
CA HIS A 104 -3.37 -2.93 -16.08
C HIS A 104 -3.80 -3.13 -14.61
N GLY A 105 -2.95 -2.69 -13.67
CA GLY A 105 -3.19 -2.74 -12.23
C GLY A 105 -3.58 -1.41 -11.58
N GLY A 106 -4.47 -1.47 -10.60
CA GLY A 106 -5.00 -0.32 -9.88
C GLY A 106 -6.20 -0.69 -9.00
N PHE A 107 -6.85 0.32 -8.42
CA PHE A 107 -8.13 0.21 -7.72
C PHE A 107 -9.27 0.15 -8.74
N LEU A 108 -9.80 -1.05 -8.96
CA LEU A 108 -10.81 -1.36 -9.97
C LEU A 108 -12.24 -1.20 -9.44
N ASP A 109 -13.25 -1.31 -10.31
CA ASP A 109 -14.67 -1.26 -9.90
C ASP A 109 -15.03 -2.36 -8.88
N ARG A 110 -14.45 -3.56 -9.02
CA ARG A 110 -14.63 -4.64 -8.03
C ARG A 110 -14.04 -4.29 -6.66
N ASP A 111 -12.94 -3.53 -6.64
CA ASP A 111 -12.30 -3.10 -5.40
C ASP A 111 -13.16 -2.01 -4.74
N LEU A 112 -13.76 -1.12 -5.55
CA LEU A 112 -14.75 -0.16 -5.08
C LEU A 112 -15.96 -0.86 -4.47
N ASP A 113 -16.54 -1.83 -5.17
CA ASP A 113 -17.72 -2.57 -4.69
C ASP A 113 -17.42 -3.32 -3.39
N GLN A 114 -16.22 -3.91 -3.27
CA GLN A 114 -15.76 -4.53 -2.03
C GLN A 114 -15.57 -3.51 -0.90
N LEU A 115 -14.96 -2.36 -1.18
CA LEU A 115 -14.78 -1.28 -0.21
C LEU A 115 -16.13 -0.80 0.32
N LEU A 116 -17.07 -0.48 -0.57
CA LEU A 116 -18.41 0.03 -0.24
C LEU A 116 -19.25 -0.99 0.53
N LYS A 117 -19.06 -2.30 0.26
CA LYS A 117 -19.73 -3.37 1.00
C LYS A 117 -19.10 -3.63 2.38
N LYS A 118 -17.78 -3.56 2.48
CA LYS A 118 -17.03 -3.87 3.70
C LYS A 118 -17.11 -2.74 4.72
N GLU A 119 -16.94 -1.51 4.26
CA GLU A 119 -16.84 -0.33 5.12
C GLU A 119 -18.16 0.44 5.07
N LYS A 120 -18.81 0.64 6.23
CA LYS A 120 -20.08 1.36 6.30
C LYS A 120 -19.98 2.79 5.79
N MET A 121 -18.84 3.45 6.00
CA MET A 121 -18.58 4.80 5.54
C MET A 121 -17.08 5.10 5.54
N GLY A 122 -16.68 6.08 4.74
CA GLY A 122 -15.31 6.53 4.72
C GLY A 122 -15.02 7.57 3.65
N VAL A 123 -13.72 7.73 3.39
CA VAL A 123 -13.18 8.68 2.43
C VAL A 123 -12.29 7.95 1.42
N ILE A 124 -12.41 8.30 0.15
CA ILE A 124 -11.44 7.97 -0.89
C ILE A 124 -10.74 9.28 -1.26
N TYR A 125 -9.43 9.35 -1.06
CA TYR A 125 -8.61 10.51 -1.41
C TYR A 125 -7.77 10.19 -2.65
N LEU A 126 -7.97 10.96 -3.72
CA LEU A 126 -7.19 10.87 -4.93
C LEU A 126 -6.14 11.98 -4.97
N TRP A 127 -4.90 11.59 -5.23
CA TRP A 127 -3.78 12.51 -5.29
C TRP A 127 -3.02 12.42 -6.62
N SER A 128 -2.41 13.53 -7.06
CA SER A 128 -1.58 13.57 -8.26
C SER A 128 -0.22 14.21 -7.94
N PRO A 129 0.91 13.59 -8.35
CA PRO A 129 2.23 14.16 -8.14
C PRO A 129 2.49 15.40 -9.01
N HIS A 130 1.65 15.64 -10.03
CA HIS A 130 1.70 16.83 -10.87
C HIS A 130 1.07 18.06 -10.19
N MET A 131 0.40 17.88 -9.05
CA MET A 131 -0.28 18.95 -8.30
C MET A 131 0.36 19.11 -6.93
N SER A 132 1.15 20.17 -6.73
CA SER A 132 1.88 20.39 -5.46
C SER A 132 0.97 20.40 -4.23
N LEU A 133 -0.24 20.98 -4.33
CA LEU A 133 -1.21 20.99 -3.24
C LEU A 133 -1.67 19.58 -2.86
N SER A 134 -1.83 18.70 -3.85
CA SER A 134 -2.22 17.31 -3.63
C SER A 134 -1.17 16.53 -2.83
N VAL A 135 0.12 16.75 -3.12
CA VAL A 135 1.21 16.15 -2.36
C VAL A 135 1.27 16.72 -0.93
N TYR A 136 1.07 18.04 -0.79
CA TYR A 136 1.04 18.68 0.53
C TYR A 136 -0.08 18.13 1.42
N GLU A 137 -1.32 18.08 0.91
CA GLU A 137 -2.48 17.54 1.62
C GLU A 137 -2.26 16.07 2.02
N LEU A 138 -1.67 15.26 1.13
CA LEU A 138 -1.35 13.86 1.41
C LEU A 138 -0.36 13.70 2.59
N VAL A 139 0.71 14.51 2.58
CA VAL A 139 1.72 14.53 3.66
C VAL A 139 1.12 15.01 4.96
N GLU A 140 0.26 16.03 4.92
CA GLU A 140 -0.43 16.52 6.11
C GLU A 140 -1.36 15.45 6.68
N MET A 141 -2.17 14.82 5.83
CA MET A 141 -3.15 13.81 6.19
C MET A 141 -2.51 12.59 6.85
N LYS A 142 -1.33 12.14 6.39
CA LYS A 142 -0.56 11.05 7.04
C LYS A 142 -0.40 11.27 8.54
N LYS A 143 -0.24 12.52 9.00
CA LYS A 143 0.01 12.86 10.42
C LYS A 143 -1.18 12.59 11.34
N TYR A 144 -2.40 12.55 10.80
CA TYR A 144 -3.61 12.44 11.61
C TYR A 144 -4.61 11.41 11.07
N LEU A 145 -4.26 10.66 10.03
CA LEU A 145 -5.10 9.62 9.44
C LEU A 145 -5.62 8.62 10.48
N SER A 146 -4.73 8.16 11.36
CA SER A 146 -5.05 7.22 12.45
C SER A 146 -6.05 7.77 13.46
N SER A 147 -6.21 9.10 13.55
CA SER A 147 -7.17 9.74 14.47
C SER A 147 -8.59 9.87 13.89
N LEU A 148 -8.78 9.66 12.59
CA LEU A 148 -10.07 9.92 11.93
C LEU A 148 -11.16 8.87 12.22
N LYS A 149 -10.84 7.73 12.84
CA LYS A 149 -11.80 6.64 13.19
C LYS A 149 -12.76 6.22 12.05
N ILE A 150 -12.40 6.51 10.81
CA ILE A 150 -13.11 6.12 9.59
C ILE A 150 -12.12 5.51 8.62
N SER A 151 -12.62 4.69 7.69
CA SER A 151 -11.80 4.15 6.63
C SER A 151 -11.38 5.26 5.66
N VAL A 152 -10.08 5.31 5.35
CA VAL A 152 -9.54 6.21 4.32
C VAL A 152 -8.75 5.40 3.31
N THR A 153 -9.17 5.47 2.05
CA THR A 153 -8.49 4.83 0.92
C THR A 153 -7.77 5.90 0.12
N ILE A 154 -6.46 5.75 -0.08
CA ILE A 154 -5.65 6.70 -0.83
C ILE A 154 -5.31 6.10 -2.18
N LEU A 155 -5.56 6.86 -3.26
CA LEU A 155 -5.35 6.42 -4.63
C LEU A 155 -4.55 7.46 -5.42
N LEU A 156 -3.65 6.96 -6.24
CA LEU A 156 -2.88 7.77 -7.19
C LEU A 156 -3.72 8.08 -8.44
N ASP A 157 -3.58 9.27 -8.97
CA ASP A 157 -4.09 9.70 -10.28
C ASP A 157 -3.79 8.65 -11.36
N LEU A 158 -4.82 8.31 -12.16
CA LEU A 158 -4.75 7.32 -13.22
C LEU A 158 -3.62 7.65 -14.21
N ASN A 159 -3.41 8.93 -14.49
CA ASN A 159 -2.48 9.45 -15.49
C ASN A 159 -1.17 9.98 -14.88
N ALA A 160 -0.93 9.76 -13.58
CA ALA A 160 0.28 10.23 -12.92
C ALA A 160 1.57 9.66 -13.54
N ASP A 161 2.63 10.46 -13.61
CA ASP A 161 3.99 9.97 -13.81
C ASP A 161 4.41 9.16 -12.58
N ILE A 162 4.72 7.87 -12.77
CA ILE A 162 5.02 6.98 -11.66
C ILE A 162 6.36 7.32 -11.00
N ASP A 163 7.34 7.79 -11.75
CA ASP A 163 8.65 8.14 -11.22
C ASP A 163 8.57 9.41 -10.38
N LEU A 164 7.75 10.37 -10.80
CA LEU A 164 7.46 11.56 -9.98
C LEU A 164 6.68 11.21 -8.70
N ALA A 165 5.69 10.32 -8.81
CA ALA A 165 4.96 9.80 -7.64
C ALA A 165 5.92 9.10 -6.66
N ASN A 166 6.78 8.21 -7.17
CA ASN A 166 7.80 7.50 -6.38
C ASN A 166 8.74 8.46 -5.67
N LYS A 167 9.25 9.49 -6.37
CA LYS A 167 10.10 10.52 -5.77
C LYS A 167 9.39 11.23 -4.62
N SER A 168 8.10 11.52 -4.78
CA SER A 168 7.28 12.17 -3.75
C SER A 168 7.09 11.27 -2.53
N ILE A 169 6.75 9.99 -2.77
CA ILE A 169 6.59 8.99 -1.71
C ILE A 169 7.89 8.84 -0.92
N GLN A 170 9.03 8.68 -1.60
CA GLN A 170 10.35 8.54 -0.95
C GLN A 170 10.76 9.81 -0.19
N LYS A 171 10.59 10.99 -0.79
CA LYS A 171 10.96 12.28 -0.18
C LYS A 171 10.25 12.53 1.14
N PHE A 172 8.98 12.12 1.25
CA PHE A 172 8.14 12.38 2.42
C PHE A 172 7.85 11.12 3.26
N ASP A 173 8.60 10.03 3.02
CA ASP A 173 8.46 8.75 3.72
C ASP A 173 7.02 8.20 3.67
N LEU A 174 6.29 8.42 2.58
CA LEU A 174 4.91 7.97 2.48
C LEU A 174 4.85 6.44 2.24
N PRO A 175 3.75 5.78 2.63
CA PRO A 175 3.52 4.37 2.31
C PRO A 175 3.51 4.06 0.80
N LEU A 176 4.08 2.91 0.40
CA LEU A 176 4.14 2.48 -1.01
C LEU A 176 2.76 2.15 -1.58
N ASP A 177 1.81 1.75 -0.76
CA ASP A 177 0.43 1.47 -1.17
C ASP A 177 -0.29 2.73 -1.69
N TYR A 178 0.19 3.94 -1.36
CA TYR A 178 -0.33 5.20 -1.91
C TYR A 178 -0.04 5.36 -3.41
N LEU A 179 0.80 4.50 -3.99
CA LEU A 179 1.02 4.41 -5.44
C LEU A 179 -0.06 3.59 -6.17
N LYS A 180 -1.05 3.05 -5.45
CA LYS A 180 -2.17 2.33 -6.05
C LYS A 180 -2.99 3.29 -6.93
N ARG A 181 -2.88 3.16 -8.26
CA ARG A 181 -3.61 3.97 -9.23
C ARG A 181 -5.12 3.78 -9.10
N MET A 182 -5.90 4.86 -9.18
CA MET A 182 -7.34 4.78 -9.35
C MET A 182 -7.62 4.32 -10.79
N ASN A 183 -8.26 3.16 -10.94
CA ASN A 183 -8.62 2.57 -12.24
C ASN A 183 -10.05 2.03 -12.20
N SER A 184 -10.96 2.82 -11.62
CA SER A 184 -12.38 2.49 -11.48
C SER A 184 -13.19 3.39 -12.41
N ARG A 185 -13.93 2.78 -13.33
CA ARG A 185 -14.85 3.49 -14.23
C ARG A 185 -16.02 4.08 -13.47
N LYS A 186 -16.46 3.44 -12.38
CA LYS A 186 -17.48 4.00 -11.47
C LYS A 186 -17.00 5.29 -10.80
N LEU A 187 -15.77 5.32 -10.28
CA LEU A 187 -15.19 6.56 -9.72
C LEU A 187 -15.00 7.64 -10.80
N GLU A 188 -14.51 7.26 -11.99
CA GLU A 188 -14.39 8.18 -13.12
C GLU A 188 -15.75 8.79 -13.52
N ALA A 189 -16.79 7.97 -13.66
CA ALA A 189 -18.16 8.42 -13.94
C ALA A 189 -18.76 9.29 -12.81
N PHE A 190 -18.35 9.06 -11.56
CA PHE A 190 -18.68 9.92 -10.42
C PHE A 190 -17.91 11.25 -10.42
N GLY A 191 -16.99 11.44 -11.38
CA GLY A 191 -16.21 12.66 -11.56
C GLY A 191 -14.92 12.72 -10.75
N ALA A 192 -14.40 11.58 -10.27
CA ALA A 192 -13.18 11.52 -9.47
C ALA A 192 -11.93 12.09 -10.19
N THR A 193 -11.93 12.06 -11.53
CA THR A 193 -10.83 12.50 -12.39
C THR A 193 -10.96 13.94 -12.89
N ILE A 194 -12.05 14.64 -12.55
CA ILE A 194 -12.32 16.01 -13.03
C ILE A 194 -11.24 16.99 -12.53
N HIS A 195 -10.76 16.79 -11.30
CA HIS A 195 -9.77 17.65 -10.67
C HIS A 195 -8.95 16.86 -9.65
N TYR A 196 -7.67 17.21 -9.49
CA TYR A 196 -6.80 16.68 -8.44
C TYR A 196 -6.28 17.82 -7.55
N PRO A 197 -6.23 17.65 -6.21
CA PRO A 197 -6.72 16.49 -5.47
C PRO A 197 -8.25 16.35 -5.54
N SER A 198 -8.76 15.16 -5.19
CA SER A 198 -10.19 14.90 -5.08
C SER A 198 -10.48 14.02 -3.87
N THR A 199 -11.45 14.46 -3.06
CA THR A 199 -11.90 13.74 -1.87
C THR A 199 -13.33 13.29 -2.11
N ILE A 200 -13.56 12.00 -1.97
CA ILE A 200 -14.85 11.36 -2.22
C ILE A 200 -15.33 10.73 -0.93
N PHE A 201 -16.55 11.09 -0.54
CA PHE A 201 -17.23 10.53 0.62
C PHE A 201 -18.14 9.40 0.17
N TYR A 202 -18.14 8.30 0.92
CA TYR A 202 -19.07 7.20 0.72
C TYR A 202 -19.72 6.78 2.04
N LYS A 203 -20.95 6.29 1.95
CA LYS A 203 -21.75 5.86 3.10
C LYS A 203 -22.82 4.86 2.66
N ASP A 204 -23.03 3.84 3.49
CA ASP A 204 -24.08 2.84 3.35
C ASP A 204 -24.13 2.20 1.95
N GLY A 205 -22.95 1.90 1.40
CA GLY A 205 -22.79 1.26 0.09
C GLY A 205 -22.76 2.20 -1.12
N GLU A 206 -22.86 3.51 -0.92
CA GLU A 206 -23.00 4.49 -2.00
C GLU A 206 -21.95 5.61 -1.95
N LEU A 207 -21.60 6.15 -3.13
CA LEU A 207 -20.81 7.38 -3.25
C LEU A 207 -21.71 8.60 -3.04
N ILE A 208 -21.35 9.48 -2.10
CA ILE A 208 -22.22 10.57 -1.64
C ILE A 208 -21.82 11.91 -2.25
N LYS A 209 -20.54 12.27 -2.14
CA LYS A 209 -20.07 13.60 -2.57
C LYS A 209 -18.61 13.58 -2.95
N ARG A 210 -18.28 14.30 -4.04
CA ARG A 210 -16.92 14.68 -4.42
C ARG A 210 -16.66 16.14 -4.05
N VAL A 211 -15.47 16.42 -3.53
CA VAL A 211 -14.93 17.78 -3.32
C VAL A 211 -13.48 17.85 -3.85
N PRO A 212 -13.00 19.02 -4.33
CA PRO A 212 -11.72 19.16 -5.03
C PRO A 212 -10.46 19.17 -4.11
N GLY A 213 -10.51 18.51 -2.96
CA GLY A 213 -9.45 18.54 -1.94
C GLY A 213 -9.95 19.06 -0.58
N PHE A 214 -9.02 19.33 0.33
CA PHE A 214 -9.30 19.91 1.64
C PHE A 214 -8.10 20.71 2.16
N ASN A 215 -8.36 21.84 2.83
CA ASN A 215 -7.28 22.67 3.36
C ASN A 215 -6.95 22.28 4.81
N GLY A 216 -6.27 21.15 4.95
CA GLY A 216 -5.76 20.62 6.21
C GLY A 216 -6.78 19.97 7.14
N LYS A 217 -6.30 19.56 8.33
CA LYS A 217 -7.04 18.69 9.27
C LYS A 217 -8.46 19.16 9.58
N LYS A 218 -8.62 20.41 9.99
CA LYS A 218 -9.94 20.96 10.38
C LYS A 218 -10.92 20.92 9.21
N SER A 219 -10.47 21.29 8.01
CA SER A 219 -11.30 21.25 6.81
C SER A 219 -11.76 19.83 6.48
N LEU A 220 -10.88 18.83 6.57
CA LEU A 220 -11.28 17.44 6.35
C LEU A 220 -12.26 16.94 7.42
N GLN A 221 -12.03 17.27 8.70
CA GLN A 221 -12.94 16.90 9.79
C GLN A 221 -14.34 17.52 9.61
N ASP A 222 -14.41 18.79 9.22
CA ASP A 222 -15.67 19.49 8.95
C ASP A 222 -16.42 18.85 7.78
N LEU A 223 -15.71 18.45 6.71
CA LEU A 223 -16.29 17.75 5.57
C LEU A 223 -16.79 16.34 5.95
N ILE A 224 -16.03 15.59 6.76
CA ILE A 224 -16.45 14.29 7.28
C ILE A 224 -17.73 14.44 8.10
N LYS A 225 -17.77 15.41 9.03
CA LYS A 225 -18.96 15.68 9.83
C LYS A 225 -20.16 16.03 8.94
N LYS A 226 -19.94 16.91 7.96
CA LYS A 226 -20.98 17.36 7.03
C LYS A 226 -21.55 16.24 6.17
N HIS A 227 -20.70 15.35 5.63
CA HIS A 227 -21.11 14.37 4.62
C HIS A 227 -21.38 12.98 5.17
N LEU A 228 -20.76 12.60 6.30
CA LEU A 228 -20.93 11.28 6.90
C LEU A 228 -21.78 11.32 8.17
N GLY A 229 -21.95 12.49 8.80
CA GLY A 229 -22.73 12.66 10.04
C GLY A 229 -22.00 12.13 11.28
N VAL A 230 -20.65 12.11 11.25
CA VAL A 230 -19.81 11.57 12.33
C VAL A 230 -19.25 12.72 13.18
N THR A 231 -19.23 12.52 14.49
CA THR A 231 -18.47 13.37 15.42
C THR A 231 -17.09 12.72 15.64
N LEU A 232 -16.03 13.41 15.20
CA LEU A 232 -14.64 12.95 15.25
C LEU A 232 -13.93 13.35 16.53
#